data_AF-A0A1Y6CXZ5-F1
#
_entry.id   AF-A0A1Y6CXZ5-F1
#
_cell.length_a   1.000
_cell.length_b   1.000
_cell.length_c   1.000
_cell.angle_alpha   90.00
_cell.angle_beta   90.00
_cell.angle_gamma   90.00
#
_symmetry.space_group_name_H-M   'P 1'
#
loop_
_entity.id
_entity.type
_entity.pdbx_description
1 polymer ?
#
loop_
_entity_poly.entity_id
_entity_poly.type
_entity_poly.pdbx_seq_one_letter_code
_entity_poly.pdbx_strand_id
1 'polypeptide(L)'
;FLEDGRLELDTNPVENAIRPVALTRKNALFAGHEIGAENWALLASIVATCKLSDVNPVAYLAEILEAILNGHPQSRVEDLMPWNFRKASSPKPKGIA
;
A
#
# COMPACT_ATOMS: atom_id res chain seq x y z
N PHE A 1 -2.05 3.07 -24.60
CA PHE A 1 -0.84 2.82 -25.39
C PHE A 1 -0.89 3.49 -26.77
N LEU A 2 -1.90 3.24 -27.62
CA LEU A 2 -2.01 3.94 -28.92
C LEU A 2 -2.48 5.40 -28.79
N GLU A 3 -3.36 5.68 -27.83
CA GLU A 3 -3.91 7.02 -27.61
C GLU A 3 -3.24 7.77 -26.44
N ASP A 4 -2.60 7.02 -25.53
CA ASP A 4 -1.83 7.56 -24.40
C ASP A 4 -0.50 6.79 -24.31
N GLY A 5 0.60 7.50 -24.56
CA GLY A 5 1.97 6.97 -24.56
C GLY A 5 2.57 6.82 -23.16
N ARG A 6 1.86 7.22 -22.10
CA ARG A 6 2.25 6.93 -20.70
C ARG A 6 1.94 5.50 -20.30
N LEU A 7 1.06 4.83 -21.03
CA LEU A 7 0.69 3.43 -20.83
C LEU A 7 1.68 2.53 -21.56
N GLU A 8 2.34 1.65 -20.81
CA GLU A 8 3.17 0.59 -21.38
C GLU A 8 2.33 -0.35 -22.28
N LEU A 9 2.98 -0.95 -23.27
CA LEU A 9 2.35 -1.90 -24.19
C LEU A 9 2.04 -3.23 -23.50
N ASP A 10 2.79 -3.58 -22.45
CA ASP A 10 2.63 -4.81 -21.69
C ASP A 10 2.00 -4.59 -20.32
N THR A 11 1.47 -5.67 -19.73
CA THR A 11 0.80 -5.70 -18.43
C THR A 11 1.70 -6.17 -17.31
N ASN A 12 3.01 -6.35 -17.54
CA ASN A 12 3.92 -6.94 -16.55
C ASN A 12 3.92 -6.19 -15.21
N PRO A 13 3.96 -4.85 -15.16
CA PRO A 13 3.93 -4.12 -13.89
C PRO A 13 2.68 -4.44 -13.06
N VAL A 14 1.52 -4.49 -13.71
CA VAL A 14 0.23 -4.79 -13.08
C VAL A 14 0.18 -6.24 -12.60
N GLU A 15 0.61 -7.18 -13.44
CA GLU A 15 0.67 -8.60 -13.09
C GLU A 15 1.62 -8.87 -11.92
N ASN A 16 2.78 -8.20 -11.91
CA ASN A 16 3.73 -8.27 -10.81
C ASN A 16 3.15 -7.71 -9.51
N ALA A 17 2.36 -6.62 -9.59
CA ALA A 17 1.71 -6.02 -8.43
C ALA A 17 0.61 -6.91 -7.81
N ILE A 18 -0.18 -7.61 -8.64
CA ILE A 18 -1.27 -8.47 -8.15
C ILE A 18 -0.81 -9.87 -7.72
N ARG A 19 0.33 -10.36 -8.24
CA ARG A 19 0.83 -11.72 -7.97
C ARG A 19 0.93 -12.07 -6.47
N PRO A 20 1.44 -11.20 -5.58
CA PRO A 20 1.49 -11.50 -4.15
C PRO A 20 0.10 -11.77 -3.54
N VAL A 21 -0.93 -11.02 -3.96
CA VAL A 21 -2.32 -11.20 -3.49
C VAL A 21 -2.86 -12.56 -3.93
N ALA A 22 -2.63 -12.94 -5.19
CA ALA A 22 -3.05 -14.24 -5.71
C ALA A 22 -2.37 -15.41 -4.99
N LEU A 23 -1.07 -15.26 -4.67
CA LEU A 23 -0.31 -16.24 -3.90
C LEU A 23 -0.82 -16.36 -2.45
N THR A 24 -1.08 -15.24 -1.77
CA THR A 24 -1.63 -15.24 -0.42
C THR A 24 -2.99 -15.91 -0.37
N ARG A 25 -3.88 -15.63 -1.33
CA ARG A 25 -5.20 -16.30 -1.44
C ARG A 25 -5.07 -17.82 -1.56
N LYS A 26 -4.12 -18.30 -2.36
CA LYS A 26 -3.85 -19.74 -2.51
C LYS A 26 -3.41 -20.39 -1.19
N ASN A 27 -2.71 -19.63 -0.34
CA ASN A 27 -2.18 -20.12 0.95
C ASN A 27 -3.15 -19.91 2.13
N ALA A 28 -4.27 -19.20 1.93
CA ALA A 28 -5.26 -18.90 2.97
C ALA A 28 -6.33 -20.00 3.11
N LEU A 29 -5.91 -21.27 3.18
CA LEU A 29 -6.78 -22.46 3.12
C LEU A 29 -7.79 -22.58 4.28
N PHE A 30 -7.61 -21.79 5.35
CA PHE A 30 -8.46 -21.81 6.56
C PHE A 30 -9.03 -20.43 6.93
N ALA A 31 -8.97 -19.45 6.01
CA ALA A 31 -9.59 -18.14 6.23
C ALA A 31 -11.11 -18.25 6.00
N GLY A 32 -11.88 -18.39 7.09
CA GLY A 32 -13.32 -18.68 7.04
C GLY A 32 -14.26 -17.51 7.38
N HIS A 33 -13.76 -16.27 7.46
CA HIS A 33 -14.54 -15.13 7.94
C HIS A 33 -14.52 -13.97 6.93
N GLU A 34 -15.68 -13.63 6.37
CA GLU A 34 -15.82 -12.60 5.32
C GLU A 34 -15.31 -11.24 5.75
N ILE A 35 -15.70 -10.76 6.94
CA ILE A 35 -15.23 -9.47 7.48
C ILE A 35 -13.69 -9.48 7.67
N GLY A 36 -13.11 -10.65 7.95
CA GLY A 36 -11.66 -10.79 8.06
C GLY A 36 -10.97 -10.60 6.70
N ALA A 37 -11.59 -11.12 5.63
CA ALA A 37 -11.11 -10.93 4.27
C ALA A 37 -11.26 -9.47 3.81
N GLU A 38 -12.37 -8.80 4.15
CA GLU A 38 -12.57 -7.37 3.86
C GLU A 38 -11.52 -6.49 4.56
N ASN A 39 -11.30 -6.70 5.86
CA ASN A 39 -10.28 -5.97 6.62
C ASN A 39 -8.88 -6.21 6.06
N TRP A 40 -8.57 -7.45 5.66
CA TRP A 40 -7.29 -7.76 5.02
C TRP A 40 -7.14 -7.03 3.68
N ALA A 41 -8.19 -7.02 2.85
CA ALA A 41 -8.17 -6.32 1.56
C ALA A 41 -7.98 -4.80 1.74
N LEU A 42 -8.61 -4.21 2.75
CA LEU A 42 -8.42 -2.80 3.12
C LEU A 42 -6.96 -2.51 3.48
N LEU A 43 -6.38 -3.29 4.38
CA LEU A 43 -4.97 -3.13 4.80
C LEU A 43 -4.00 -3.36 3.64
N ALA A 44 -4.22 -4.40 2.83
CA ALA A 44 -3.41 -4.68 1.65
C ALA A 44 -3.44 -3.53 0.65
N SER A 45 -4.60 -2.90 0.46
CA SER A 45 -4.76 -1.72 -0.40
C SER A 45 -3.96 -0.52 0.14
N ILE A 46 -4.03 -0.23 1.44
CA ILE A 46 -3.23 0.85 2.06
C ILE A 46 -1.74 0.60 1.88
N VAL A 47 -1.28 -0.63 2.13
CA VAL A 47 0.13 -1.01 1.97
C VAL A 47 0.57 -0.88 0.50
N ALA A 48 -0.28 -1.26 -0.45
CA ALA A 48 -0.01 -1.10 -1.87
C ALA A 48 0.14 0.39 -2.24
N THR A 49 -0.75 1.26 -1.77
CA THR A 49 -0.67 2.71 -2.01
C THR A 49 0.60 3.33 -1.40
N CYS A 50 1.01 2.87 -0.21
CA CYS A 50 2.28 3.30 0.40
C CYS A 50 3.47 2.92 -0.49
N LYS A 51 3.51 1.68 -1.00
CA LYS A 51 4.56 1.22 -1.91
C LYS A 51 4.59 2.02 -3.21
N LEU A 52 3.42 2.33 -3.78
CA LEU A 52 3.31 3.17 -4.99
C LEU A 52 3.80 4.61 -4.75
N SER A 53 3.71 5.09 -3.50
CA SER A 53 4.16 6.44 -3.11
C SER A 53 5.59 6.46 -2.56
N ASP A 54 6.33 5.34 -2.61
CA ASP A 54 7.66 5.14 -2.01
C ASP A 54 7.73 5.44 -0.50
N VAL A 55 6.63 5.15 0.21
CA VAL A 55 6.49 5.36 1.65
C VAL A 55 6.59 4.04 2.40
N ASN A 56 7.32 4.04 3.52
CA ASN A 56 7.36 2.90 4.42
C ASN A 56 5.97 2.66 5.06
N PRO A 57 5.28 1.54 4.78
CA PRO A 57 3.90 1.35 5.23
C PRO A 57 3.76 1.27 6.75
N VAL A 58 4.77 0.74 7.46
CA VAL A 58 4.74 0.59 8.92
C VAL A 58 4.86 1.96 9.59
N ALA A 59 5.80 2.78 9.13
CA ALA A 59 5.98 4.14 9.65
C ALA A 59 4.74 5.01 9.38
N TYR A 60 4.17 4.89 8.17
CA TYR A 60 2.95 5.59 7.79
C TYR A 60 1.75 5.22 8.66
N LEU A 61 1.51 3.93 8.88
CA LEU A 61 0.40 3.47 9.72
C LEU A 61 0.55 3.93 11.17
N ALA A 62 1.77 3.88 11.72
CA ALA A 62 2.03 4.35 13.08
C ALA A 62 1.70 5.85 13.25
N GLU A 63 2.19 6.69 12.33
CA GLU A 63 1.99 8.14 12.39
C GLU A 63 0.52 8.54 12.19
N ILE A 64 -0.20 7.84 11.31
CA ILE A 64 -1.64 8.08 11.12
C ILE A 64 -2.46 7.68 12.33
N LEU A 65 -2.16 6.53 12.93
CA LEU A 65 -2.86 6.11 14.14
C LEU A 65 -2.61 7.10 15.27
N GLU A 66 -1.37 7.60 15.43
CA GLU A 66 -1.06 8.69 16.35
C GLU A 66 -1.83 9.98 16.03
N ALA A 67 -1.90 10.40 14.76
CA ALA A 67 -2.64 11.59 14.35
C ALA A 67 -4.14 11.47 14.66
N ILE A 68 -4.74 10.31 14.36
CA ILE A 68 -6.15 10.03 14.65
C ILE A 68 -6.40 10.05 16.17
N LEU A 69 -5.52 9.43 16.97
CA LEU A 69 -5.62 9.45 18.43
C LEU A 69 -5.48 10.87 19.01
N ASN A 70 -4.69 11.73 18.36
CA ASN A 70 -4.54 13.14 18.71
C ASN A 70 -5.70 14.04 18.23
N GLY A 71 -6.77 13.44 17.68
CA GLY A 71 -7.99 14.15 17.29
C GLY A 71 -7.92 14.80 15.91
N HIS A 72 -7.13 14.25 14.98
CA HIS A 72 -7.12 14.74 13.60
C HIS A 72 -8.54 14.68 13.02
N PRO A 73 -9.07 15.80 12.49
CA PRO A 73 -10.47 15.85 12.07
C PRO A 73 -10.67 15.06 10.78
N GLN A 74 -11.78 14.30 10.72
CA GLN A 74 -12.16 13.51 9.54
C GLN A 74 -12.27 14.37 8.26
N SER A 75 -12.65 15.64 8.39
CA SER A 75 -12.73 16.59 7.26
C SER A 75 -11.39 16.88 6.59
N ARG A 76 -10.27 16.54 7.23
CA ARG A 76 -8.90 16.70 6.71
C ARG A 76 -8.20 15.37 6.48
N VAL A 77 -8.95 14.33 6.12
CA VAL A 77 -8.37 13.00 5.81
C VAL A 77 -7.32 13.07 4.70
N GLU A 78 -7.45 14.01 3.76
CA GLU A 78 -6.50 14.23 2.67
C GLU A 78 -5.08 14.53 3.18
N ASP A 79 -4.95 15.21 4.33
CA ASP A 79 -3.65 15.50 4.95
C ASP A 79 -2.91 14.22 5.37
N LEU A 80 -3.64 13.12 5.60
CA LEU A 80 -3.10 11.83 6.02
C LEU A 80 -2.76 10.92 4.84
N MET A 81 -2.94 11.33 3.59
CA MET A 81 -2.69 10.44 2.45
C MET A 81 -1.19 10.11 2.28
N PRO A 82 -0.84 8.94 1.72
CA PRO A 82 0.56 8.51 1.62
C PRO A 82 1.48 9.48 0.88
N TRP A 83 0.99 10.15 -0.17
CA TRP A 83 1.77 11.13 -0.92
C TRP A 83 2.05 12.45 -0.16
N ASN A 84 1.33 12.71 0.93
CA ASN A 84 1.58 13.84 1.82
C ASN A 84 2.55 13.47 2.95
N PHE A 85 2.94 12.19 3.07
CA PHE A 85 3.81 11.70 4.12
C PHE A 85 5.26 12.20 3.93
N ARG A 86 5.67 13.13 4.79
CA ARG A 86 6.93 13.87 4.67
C ARG A 86 8.01 13.27 5.57
N LYS A 87 8.32 11.98 5.41
CA LYS A 87 9.52 11.38 6.01
C LYS A 87 10.23 10.50 4.98
N ALA A 88 11.48 10.90 4.72
CA ALA A 88 12.39 10.28 3.78
C ALA A 88 12.44 8.76 3.94
N SER A 89 12.47 8.08 2.80
CA SER A 89 12.82 6.69 2.64
C SER A 89 13.94 6.28 3.61
N SER A 90 13.70 5.24 4.41
CA SER A 90 14.76 4.51 5.11
C SER A 90 15.92 4.16 4.15
N PRO A 91 17.17 4.07 4.63
CA PRO A 91 18.31 3.86 3.75
C PRO A 91 18.17 2.54 2.99
N LYS A 92 18.28 2.58 1.67
CA LYS A 92 18.41 1.38 0.82
C LYS A 92 19.51 0.47 1.40
N PRO A 93 19.26 -0.83 1.66
CA PRO A 93 20.34 -1.73 2.04
C PRO A 93 21.38 -1.75 0.93
N LYS A 94 22.65 -1.53 1.30
CA LYS A 94 23.79 -1.61 0.38
C LYS A 94 23.77 -2.97 -0.29
N GLY A 95 23.78 -2.97 -1.62
CA GLY A 95 23.95 -4.19 -2.41
C GLY A 95 25.17 -4.96 -1.92
N ILE A 96 24.97 -6.24 -1.64
CA ILE A 96 26.04 -7.19 -1.40
C ILE A 96 26.69 -7.42 -2.78
N ALA A 97 27.99 -7.13 -2.84
CA ALA A 97 28.85 -7.41 -3.98
C ALA A 97 28.94 -8.91 -4.28
#